data_AF-A0A452GUU6-F1
#
_entry.id   AF-A0A452GUU6-F1
#
_cell.length_a   1.000
_cell.length_b   1.000
_cell.length_c   1.000
_cell.angle_alpha   90.00
_cell.angle_beta   90.00
_cell.angle_gamma   90.00
#
_symmetry.space_group_name_H-M   'P 1'
#
loop_
_entity.id
_entity.type
_entity.pdbx_description
1 polymer ?
#
loop_
_entity_poly.entity_id
_entity_poly.type
_entity_poly.pdbx_seq_one_letter_code
_entity_poly.pdbx_strand_id
1 'polypeptide(L)'
;IYRNVEGPGGEGAGGLELKVVEREEQTLAGDMAALVVPGPQDRTKALTYVVLSALLIFTVAFLLGYVALRGSCPSCAGLRGDLLAMASDEGAAEESPGPGPPLYWADLKEMFQKYLREESIESTIRWVSEGPHCPGSPRMDALTHKVLESFASYRLDQAWTDTHYVGLQRPDRMNPNFLHQLDPQGGVLEKLPLEDPEMYCPYSAPGNATGGLVYANYGRQEDFDALGQKGVNPQGHLVIVR
;
A
#
# COMPACT_ATOMS: atom_id res chain seq x y z
N ILE A 1 20.71 11.67 -1.98
CA ILE A 1 21.72 12.57 -1.37
C ILE A 1 21.23 12.88 0.05
N TYR A 2 21.66 12.07 1.03
CA TYR A 2 21.43 12.36 2.43
C TYR A 2 22.57 13.26 2.92
N ARG A 3 22.24 14.38 3.57
CA ARG A 3 23.21 15.33 4.12
C ARG A 3 23.07 15.32 5.65
N ASN A 4 23.99 14.62 6.31
CA ASN A 4 24.32 14.87 7.71
C ASN A 4 25.12 16.17 7.79
N VAL A 5 24.88 16.96 8.84
CA VAL A 5 25.73 18.10 9.23
C VAL A 5 26.07 17.92 10.70
N GLU A 6 27.36 17.76 10.98
CA GLU A 6 27.95 17.80 12.32
C GLU A 6 28.42 19.23 12.67
N GLY A 7 28.12 19.64 13.91
CA GLY A 7 28.92 20.46 14.83
C GLY A 7 29.04 21.98 14.59
N PRO A 8 29.67 22.75 15.53
CA PRO A 8 30.13 22.40 16.89
C PRO A 8 29.91 23.50 17.99
N GLY A 9 30.12 23.11 19.26
CA GLY A 9 30.86 23.88 20.29
C GLY A 9 30.19 25.03 21.08
N GLY A 10 30.37 25.03 22.41
CA GLY A 10 30.20 26.22 23.26
C GLY A 10 30.02 25.94 24.76
N GLU A 11 31.06 26.18 25.56
CA GLU A 11 31.07 26.22 27.04
C GLU A 11 30.28 27.41 27.61
N GLY A 12 29.82 27.30 28.87
CA GLY A 12 29.36 28.45 29.65
C GLY A 12 28.71 28.10 30.99
N ALA A 13 29.39 28.41 32.08
CA ALA A 13 28.99 28.20 33.48
C ALA A 13 27.89 29.17 33.97
N GLY A 14 27.20 28.81 35.07
CA GLY A 14 26.39 29.73 35.87
C GLY A 14 25.40 29.01 36.78
N GLY A 15 25.60 29.12 38.10
CA GLY A 15 24.91 28.33 39.12
C GLY A 15 23.50 28.80 39.50
N LEU A 16 22.92 28.13 40.51
CA LEU A 16 22.31 28.72 41.71
C LEU A 16 21.77 27.60 42.62
N GLU A 17 22.19 27.65 43.89
CA GLU A 17 21.70 26.87 45.02
C GLU A 17 20.22 27.17 45.34
N LEU A 18 19.50 26.18 45.86
CA LEU A 18 18.43 26.39 46.83
C LEU A 18 18.30 25.18 47.76
N LYS A 19 18.56 25.45 49.04
CA LYS A 19 18.50 24.58 50.21
C LYS A 19 17.11 24.69 50.84
N VAL A 20 16.48 23.56 51.16
CA VAL A 20 15.50 23.46 52.25
C VAL A 20 15.73 22.17 53.04
N VAL A 21 16.09 22.40 54.30
CA VAL A 21 16.19 21.53 55.48
C VAL A 21 14.75 21.53 56.08
N GLU A 22 14.12 20.51 56.66
CA GLU A 22 14.49 19.49 57.66
C GLU A 22 13.23 18.59 57.82
N ARG A 23 13.36 17.36 58.35
CA ARG A 23 12.90 17.00 59.71
C ARG A 23 12.75 15.49 59.90
N GLU A 24 13.25 15.07 61.06
CA GLU A 24 13.46 13.74 61.63
C GLU A 24 12.19 13.01 62.09
N GLU A 25 12.29 11.68 62.22
CA GLU A 25 12.25 10.90 63.48
C GLU A 25 12.35 9.39 63.14
N GLN A 26 13.44 8.67 63.44
CA GLN A 26 13.77 7.94 64.68
C GLN A 26 12.68 6.95 65.14
N THR A 27 12.95 5.64 65.20
CA THR A 27 13.53 4.90 66.37
C THR A 27 13.40 3.39 66.06
N LEU A 28 14.00 2.40 66.73
CA LEU A 28 15.20 2.15 67.56
C LEU A 28 15.02 0.70 68.04
N ALA A 29 16.00 -0.19 67.80
CA ALA A 29 16.33 -1.44 68.52
C ALA A 29 16.96 -2.41 67.48
N GLY A 30 18.13 -3.00 67.68
CA GLY A 30 18.76 -3.38 68.94
C GLY A 30 19.19 -4.84 68.79
N ASP A 31 20.49 -5.01 68.62
CA ASP A 31 21.30 -6.16 69.02
C ASP A 31 21.32 -7.50 68.26
N MET A 32 22.55 -8.02 68.28
CA MET A 32 23.03 -9.37 67.98
C MET A 32 23.30 -9.72 66.52
N ALA A 33 24.46 -9.22 66.11
CA ALA A 33 25.52 -9.95 65.43
C ALA A 33 25.41 -11.50 65.42
N ALA A 34 25.96 -12.03 64.34
CA ALA A 34 26.33 -13.43 64.10
C ALA A 34 25.19 -14.35 63.66
N LEU A 35 24.97 -14.41 62.35
CA LEU A 35 25.40 -15.57 61.56
C LEU A 35 25.16 -15.32 60.06
N VAL A 36 26.19 -15.60 59.27
CA VAL A 36 26.21 -15.66 57.80
C VAL A 36 26.20 -14.31 57.06
N VAL A 37 27.35 -13.62 57.09
CA VAL A 37 27.75 -12.76 55.97
C VAL A 37 28.41 -13.68 54.92
N PRO A 38 27.81 -13.92 53.74
CA PRO A 38 28.55 -14.49 52.63
C PRO A 38 29.52 -13.41 52.12
N GLY A 39 30.80 -13.75 52.01
CA GLY A 39 31.82 -12.84 51.50
C GLY A 39 31.48 -12.31 50.09
N PRO A 40 32.20 -11.29 49.59
CA PRO A 40 31.94 -10.72 48.26
C PRO A 40 31.98 -11.76 47.12
N GLN A 41 32.64 -12.90 47.36
CA GLN A 41 32.74 -14.05 46.45
C GLN A 41 31.51 -14.99 46.47
N ASP A 42 30.67 -14.94 47.50
CA ASP A 42 29.47 -15.77 47.63
C ASP A 42 28.21 -15.05 47.13
N ARG A 43 28.18 -13.70 47.16
CA ARG A 43 27.11 -12.92 46.53
C ARG A 43 27.13 -13.03 45.00
N THR A 44 28.32 -13.10 44.40
CA THR A 44 28.47 -13.33 42.95
C THR A 44 28.05 -14.75 42.58
N LYS A 45 28.41 -15.77 43.38
CA LYS A 45 27.94 -17.15 43.20
C LYS A 45 26.42 -17.26 43.36
N ALA A 46 25.85 -16.63 44.38
CA ALA A 46 24.40 -16.57 44.58
C ALA A 46 23.70 -15.87 43.40
N LEU A 47 24.25 -14.75 42.92
CA LEU A 47 23.75 -14.05 41.73
C LEU A 47 23.83 -14.94 40.49
N THR A 48 24.94 -15.67 40.29
CA THR A 48 25.06 -16.61 39.17
C THR A 48 24.06 -17.76 39.27
N TYR A 49 23.78 -18.28 40.47
CA TYR A 49 22.76 -19.32 40.65
C TYR A 49 21.34 -18.79 40.41
N VAL A 50 21.04 -17.53 40.76
CA VAL A 50 19.76 -16.88 40.47
C VAL A 50 19.60 -16.64 38.97
N VAL A 51 20.66 -16.22 38.28
CA VAL A 51 20.64 -16.04 36.82
C VAL A 51 20.47 -17.39 36.11
N LEU A 52 21.18 -18.43 36.57
CA LEU A 52 21.05 -19.79 36.04
C LEU A 52 19.66 -20.38 36.28
N SER A 53 19.07 -20.18 37.46
CA SER A 53 17.72 -20.66 37.75
C SER A 53 16.67 -19.89 36.94
N ALA A 54 16.82 -18.58 36.75
CA ALA A 54 15.94 -17.80 35.88
C ALA A 54 16.03 -18.25 34.41
N LEU A 55 17.24 -18.52 33.89
CA LEU A 55 17.44 -19.09 32.55
C LEU A 55 16.82 -20.48 32.41
N LEU A 56 16.97 -21.34 33.43
CA LEU A 56 16.34 -22.66 33.46
C LEU A 56 14.81 -22.55 33.42
N ILE A 57 14.22 -21.67 34.22
CA ILE A 57 12.77 -21.45 34.23
C ILE A 57 12.30 -20.89 32.88
N PHE A 58 13.02 -19.92 32.30
CA PHE A 58 12.69 -19.35 31.00
C PHE A 58 12.76 -20.40 29.89
N THR A 59 13.78 -21.26 29.89
CA THR A 59 13.91 -22.33 28.89
C THR A 59 12.84 -23.40 29.05
N VAL A 60 12.49 -23.80 30.28
CA VAL A 60 11.39 -24.74 30.52
C VAL A 60 10.04 -24.13 30.12
N ALA A 61 9.76 -22.87 30.45
CA ALA A 61 8.55 -22.18 30.05
C ALA A 61 8.48 -21.99 28.52
N PHE A 62 9.61 -21.66 27.87
CA PHE A 62 9.70 -21.58 26.42
C PHE A 62 9.49 -22.93 25.76
N LEU A 63 10.05 -24.02 26.30
CA LEU A 63 9.83 -25.38 25.80
C LEU A 63 8.37 -25.83 25.99
N LEU A 64 7.76 -25.55 27.14
CA LEU A 64 6.34 -25.83 27.39
C LEU A 64 5.43 -25.01 26.46
N GLY A 65 5.73 -23.71 26.28
CA GLY A 65 5.04 -22.85 25.31
C GLY A 65 5.24 -23.32 23.87
N TYR A 66 6.44 -23.79 23.52
CA TYR A 66 6.78 -24.34 22.22
C TYR A 66 6.05 -25.66 21.95
N VAL A 67 5.92 -26.53 22.95
CA VAL A 67 5.16 -27.79 22.86
C VAL A 67 3.66 -27.51 22.77
N ALA A 68 3.13 -26.59 23.58
CA ALA A 68 1.72 -26.19 23.53
C ALA A 68 1.36 -25.51 22.19
N LEU A 69 2.25 -24.68 21.65
CA LEU A 69 2.04 -23.98 20.37
C LEU A 69 2.29 -24.90 19.16
N ARG A 70 3.11 -25.95 19.30
CA ARG A 70 3.22 -27.04 18.31
C ARG A 70 2.01 -27.96 18.27
N GLY A 71 1.14 -27.91 19.28
CA GLY A 71 -0.14 -28.63 19.31
C GLY A 71 -1.22 -28.08 18.37
N SER A 72 -0.91 -27.16 17.45
CA SER A 72 -1.91 -26.57 16.54
C SER A 72 -1.44 -26.38 15.10
N CYS A 73 -0.60 -27.29 14.59
CA CYS A 73 -0.37 -27.39 13.16
C CYS A 73 -0.38 -28.86 12.68
N PRO A 74 -1.54 -29.36 12.20
CA PRO A 74 -1.66 -30.72 11.66
C PRO A 74 -0.79 -30.97 10.42
N SER A 75 -0.24 -29.93 9.80
CA SER A 75 0.40 -30.01 8.47
C SER A 75 1.93 -30.14 8.48
N CYS A 76 2.58 -30.15 9.65
CA CYS A 76 4.06 -30.17 9.74
C CYS A 76 4.66 -31.51 10.20
N ALA A 77 3.86 -32.54 10.43
CA ALA A 77 4.32 -33.87 10.86
C ALA A 77 4.79 -34.78 9.72
N GLY A 78 4.83 -34.30 8.48
CA GLY A 78 5.09 -35.12 7.30
C GLY A 78 6.54 -35.52 7.01
N LEU A 79 7.54 -35.13 7.82
CA LEU A 79 8.94 -35.37 7.43
C LEU A 79 9.87 -35.99 8.48
N ARG A 80 9.38 -36.46 9.63
CA ARG A 80 10.27 -37.09 10.62
C ARG A 80 9.54 -38.02 11.58
N GLY A 81 9.40 -39.29 11.24
CA GLY A 81 8.88 -40.24 12.23
C GLY A 81 8.54 -41.66 11.75
N ASP A 82 9.32 -42.25 10.85
CA ASP A 82 9.34 -43.72 10.76
C ASP A 82 10.22 -44.23 11.91
N LEU A 83 9.58 -44.66 13.01
CA LEU A 83 9.81 -45.91 13.76
C LEU A 83 9.15 -45.82 15.15
N LEU A 84 8.33 -46.82 15.47
CA LEU A 84 7.82 -47.20 16.81
C LEU A 84 6.65 -46.39 17.38
N ALA A 85 5.43 -46.90 17.21
CA ALA A 85 4.73 -47.63 18.28
C ALA A 85 3.34 -48.05 17.78
N MET A 86 3.15 -49.36 17.59
CA MET A 86 1.85 -49.98 17.41
C MET A 86 1.11 -49.94 18.75
N ALA A 87 0.27 -48.93 18.94
CA ALA A 87 -0.83 -48.98 19.90
C ALA A 87 -2.11 -49.06 19.07
N SER A 88 -2.75 -50.23 19.16
CA SER A 88 -4.08 -50.47 18.61
C SER A 88 -5.05 -49.56 19.35
N ASP A 89 -5.45 -48.47 18.70
CA ASP A 89 -6.68 -47.75 19.01
C ASP A 89 -7.40 -47.61 17.67
N GLU A 90 -8.61 -48.17 17.59
CA GLU A 90 -9.50 -47.99 16.45
C GLU A 90 -10.05 -46.55 16.46
N GLY A 91 -9.16 -45.58 16.26
CA GLY A 91 -9.52 -44.25 15.85
C GLY A 91 -9.66 -44.28 14.33
N ALA A 92 -10.90 -44.08 13.85
CA ALA A 92 -11.17 -43.88 12.44
C ALA A 92 -10.17 -42.86 11.86
N ALA A 93 -9.23 -43.36 11.05
CA ALA A 93 -8.43 -42.50 10.20
C ALA A 93 -9.44 -41.79 9.30
N GLU A 94 -9.60 -40.48 9.48
CA GLU A 94 -10.28 -39.66 8.49
C GLU A 94 -9.49 -39.83 7.19
N GLU A 95 -10.00 -40.68 6.31
CA GLU A 95 -9.55 -40.78 4.93
C GLU A 95 -9.63 -39.36 4.36
N SER A 96 -8.46 -38.81 4.01
CA SER A 96 -8.40 -37.64 3.14
C SER A 96 -9.29 -37.95 1.94
N PRO A 97 -10.31 -37.14 1.63
CA PRO A 97 -11.24 -37.47 0.58
C PRO A 97 -10.43 -37.68 -0.69
N GLY A 98 -10.50 -38.90 -1.22
CA GLY A 98 -9.81 -39.27 -2.46
C GLY A 98 -10.13 -38.26 -3.55
N PRO A 99 -9.25 -38.12 -4.57
CA PRO A 99 -9.49 -37.16 -5.64
C PRO A 99 -10.89 -37.39 -6.20
N GLY A 100 -11.75 -36.37 -6.07
CA GLY A 100 -13.12 -36.42 -6.55
C GLY A 100 -13.18 -36.69 -8.05
N PRO A 101 -14.35 -37.02 -8.60
CA PRO A 101 -14.52 -37.22 -10.04
C PRO A 101 -13.93 -36.04 -10.83
N PRO A 102 -13.27 -36.30 -11.98
CA PRO A 102 -12.73 -35.22 -12.80
C PRO A 102 -13.87 -34.30 -13.25
N LEU A 103 -13.66 -32.99 -13.13
CA LEU A 103 -14.59 -31.99 -13.63
C LEU A 103 -14.49 -31.90 -15.16
N TYR A 104 -15.63 -31.86 -15.83
CA TYR A 104 -15.71 -31.64 -17.27
C TYR A 104 -16.09 -30.19 -17.57
N TRP A 105 -15.99 -29.82 -18.84
CA TRP A 105 -16.27 -28.45 -19.30
C TRP A 105 -17.66 -27.94 -18.88
N ALA A 106 -18.68 -28.79 -18.94
CA ALA A 106 -20.04 -28.42 -18.54
C ALA A 106 -20.10 -28.03 -17.06
N ASP A 107 -19.46 -28.82 -16.19
CA ASP A 107 -19.39 -28.58 -14.75
C ASP A 107 -18.66 -27.26 -14.45
N LEU A 108 -17.52 -27.01 -15.12
CA LEU A 108 -16.75 -25.77 -14.96
C LEU A 108 -17.56 -24.55 -15.40
N LYS A 109 -18.30 -24.65 -16.50
CA LYS A 109 -19.16 -23.57 -16.99
C LYS A 109 -20.28 -23.27 -16.01
N GLU A 110 -20.94 -24.30 -15.49
CA GLU A 110 -22.00 -24.15 -14.49
C GLU A 110 -21.46 -23.52 -13.21
N MET A 111 -20.31 -24.00 -12.72
CA MET A 111 -19.64 -23.43 -11.56
C MET A 111 -19.28 -21.96 -11.79
N PHE A 112 -18.69 -21.62 -12.93
CA PHE A 112 -18.35 -20.23 -13.26
C PHE A 112 -19.59 -19.33 -13.22
N GLN A 113 -20.68 -19.74 -13.88
CA GLN A 113 -21.94 -18.98 -13.90
C GLN A 113 -22.55 -18.85 -12.50
N LYS A 114 -22.47 -19.90 -11.67
CA LYS A 114 -22.96 -19.88 -10.29
C LYS A 114 -22.20 -18.89 -9.40
N TYR A 115 -20.89 -18.77 -9.59
CA TYR A 115 -20.04 -17.91 -8.74
C TYR A 115 -19.86 -16.49 -9.29
N LEU A 116 -20.16 -16.26 -10.58
CA LEU A 116 -20.19 -14.92 -11.17
C LEU A 116 -21.45 -14.17 -10.72
N ARG A 117 -21.34 -13.46 -9.60
CA ARG A 117 -22.45 -12.72 -8.98
C ARG A 117 -22.50 -11.28 -9.46
N GLU A 118 -23.66 -10.85 -9.94
CA GLU A 118 -23.91 -9.47 -10.40
C GLU A 118 -23.61 -8.45 -9.30
N GLU A 119 -23.99 -8.74 -8.06
CA GLU A 119 -23.78 -7.84 -6.91
C GLU A 119 -22.29 -7.61 -6.64
N SER A 120 -21.44 -8.60 -6.93
CA SER A 120 -19.99 -8.48 -6.79
C SER A 120 -19.40 -7.60 -7.90
N ILE A 121 -19.94 -7.69 -9.12
CA ILE A 121 -19.54 -6.84 -10.24
C ILE A 121 -19.97 -5.39 -9.98
N GLU A 122 -21.23 -5.18 -9.60
CA GLU A 122 -21.78 -3.85 -9.33
C GLU A 122 -21.02 -3.15 -8.18
N SER A 123 -20.77 -3.86 -7.07
CA SER A 123 -20.00 -3.31 -5.96
C SER A 123 -18.57 -2.96 -6.36
N THR A 124 -17.94 -3.75 -7.22
CA THR A 124 -16.61 -3.46 -7.77
C THR A 124 -16.64 -2.21 -8.64
N ILE A 125 -17.59 -2.13 -9.59
CA ILE A 125 -17.74 -0.96 -10.47
C ILE A 125 -17.97 0.30 -9.65
N ARG A 126 -18.89 0.26 -8.69
CA ARG A 126 -19.20 1.40 -7.81
C ARG A 126 -17.95 1.90 -7.09
N TRP A 127 -17.18 1.01 -6.48
CA TRP A 127 -15.97 1.39 -5.76
C TRP A 127 -14.86 1.91 -6.68
N VAL A 128 -14.61 1.27 -7.83
CA VAL A 128 -13.61 1.76 -8.80
C VAL A 128 -13.99 3.16 -9.30
N SER A 129 -15.28 3.38 -9.56
CA SER A 129 -15.82 4.59 -10.19
C SER A 129 -16.19 5.71 -9.20
N GLU A 130 -15.91 5.53 -7.91
CA GLU A 130 -16.18 6.52 -6.85
C GLU A 130 -15.51 7.89 -7.08
N GLY A 131 -14.47 7.96 -7.90
CA GLY A 131 -13.85 9.23 -8.25
C GLY A 131 -12.73 9.12 -9.29
N PRO A 132 -12.24 10.26 -9.82
CA PRO A 132 -11.23 10.27 -10.87
C PRO A 132 -9.92 9.60 -10.44
N HIS A 133 -9.41 8.71 -11.28
CA HIS A 133 -8.20 7.94 -11.03
C HIS A 133 -7.29 7.99 -12.27
N CYS A 134 -6.86 9.19 -12.67
CA CYS A 134 -5.99 9.35 -13.84
C CYS A 134 -4.62 8.66 -13.63
N PRO A 135 -3.90 8.32 -14.72
CA PRO A 135 -2.60 7.65 -14.62
C PRO A 135 -1.60 8.42 -13.74
N GLY A 136 -0.96 7.70 -12.82
CA GLY A 136 -0.01 8.26 -11.85
C GLY A 136 -0.64 9.18 -10.79
N SER A 137 -1.94 9.07 -10.52
CA SER A 137 -2.58 9.75 -9.39
C SER A 137 -2.50 8.93 -8.10
N PRO A 138 -2.56 9.57 -6.92
CA PRO A 138 -2.65 8.84 -5.64
C PRO A 138 -3.86 7.90 -5.56
N ARG A 139 -4.98 8.25 -6.21
CA ARG A 139 -6.16 7.37 -6.25
C ARG A 139 -5.92 6.12 -7.09
N MET A 140 -5.28 6.25 -8.25
CA MET A 140 -4.89 5.08 -9.06
C MET A 140 -3.94 4.14 -8.28
N ASP A 141 -3.01 4.72 -7.52
CA ASP A 141 -2.11 3.94 -6.66
C ASP A 141 -2.87 3.18 -5.57
N ALA A 142 -3.83 3.83 -4.90
CA ALA A 142 -4.69 3.17 -3.92
C ALA A 142 -5.56 2.05 -4.53
N LEU A 143 -6.10 2.26 -5.74
CA LEU A 143 -6.82 1.22 -6.49
C LEU A 143 -5.91 0.02 -6.77
N THR A 144 -4.67 0.28 -7.20
CA THR A 144 -3.67 -0.76 -7.50
C THR A 144 -3.38 -1.61 -6.26
N HIS A 145 -3.16 -0.99 -5.11
CA HIS A 145 -2.95 -1.70 -3.85
C HIS A 145 -4.14 -2.57 -3.46
N LYS A 146 -5.38 -2.08 -3.63
CA LYS A 146 -6.59 -2.84 -3.32
C LYS A 146 -6.80 -4.02 -4.27
N VAL A 147 -6.44 -3.89 -5.55
CA VAL A 147 -6.45 -5.01 -6.50
C VAL A 147 -5.44 -6.07 -6.07
N LEU A 148 -4.23 -5.68 -5.69
CA LEU A 148 -3.20 -6.60 -5.22
C LEU A 148 -3.64 -7.34 -3.94
N GLU A 149 -4.26 -6.63 -2.99
CA GLU A 149 -4.85 -7.23 -1.78
C GLU A 149 -5.97 -8.21 -2.12
N SER A 150 -6.83 -7.86 -3.09
CA SER A 150 -7.90 -8.75 -3.56
C SER A 150 -7.33 -10.04 -4.15
N PHE A 151 -6.28 -9.94 -4.97
CA PHE A 151 -5.58 -11.10 -5.51
C PHE A 151 -4.94 -11.98 -4.43
N ALA A 152 -4.32 -11.37 -3.41
CA ALA A 152 -3.81 -12.10 -2.26
C ALA A 152 -4.93 -12.83 -1.50
N SER A 153 -6.10 -12.21 -1.36
CA SER A 153 -7.27 -12.81 -0.69
C SER A 153 -7.82 -14.03 -1.43
N TYR A 154 -7.70 -14.07 -2.75
CA TYR A 154 -8.13 -15.19 -3.60
C TYR A 154 -7.15 -16.36 -3.59
N ARG A 155 -6.01 -16.24 -2.88
CA ARG A 155 -4.97 -17.27 -2.82
C ARG A 155 -4.46 -17.69 -4.20
N LEU A 156 -4.33 -16.71 -5.10
CA LEU A 156 -3.61 -16.90 -6.35
C LEU A 156 -2.15 -17.26 -6.06
N ASP A 157 -1.53 -18.07 -6.92
CA ASP A 157 -0.16 -18.55 -6.71
C ASP A 157 0.84 -17.38 -6.57
N GLN A 158 0.68 -16.35 -7.41
CA GLN A 158 1.52 -15.16 -7.44
C GLN A 158 0.72 -13.93 -7.87
N ALA A 159 1.01 -12.80 -7.23
CA ALA A 159 0.50 -11.49 -7.61
C ALA A 159 1.57 -10.44 -7.29
N TRP A 160 1.83 -9.53 -8.24
CA TRP A 160 2.81 -8.46 -8.08
C TRP A 160 2.38 -7.23 -8.88
N THR A 161 2.99 -6.09 -8.58
CA THR A 161 2.86 -4.86 -9.35
C THR A 161 4.11 -4.64 -10.20
N ASP A 162 3.93 -4.11 -11.40
CA ASP A 162 5.02 -3.63 -12.26
C ASP A 162 4.85 -2.12 -12.46
N THR A 163 5.91 -1.36 -12.19
CA THR A 163 5.88 0.10 -12.14
C THR A 163 6.79 0.67 -13.20
N HIS A 164 6.25 1.55 -14.03
CA HIS A 164 7.00 2.24 -15.08
C HIS A 164 6.96 3.75 -14.89
N TYR A 165 8.09 4.39 -15.21
CA TYR A 165 8.23 5.84 -15.21
C TYR A 165 8.14 6.35 -16.65
N VAL A 166 7.05 7.07 -16.95
CA VAL A 166 6.77 7.61 -18.28
C VAL A 166 6.40 9.08 -18.18
N GLY A 167 6.77 9.86 -19.20
CA GLY A 167 6.40 11.27 -19.31
C GLY A 167 4.94 11.41 -19.72
N LEU A 168 4.09 11.89 -18.81
CA LEU A 168 2.68 12.17 -19.08
C LEU A 168 2.46 13.69 -19.10
N GLN A 169 1.77 14.20 -20.12
CA GLN A 169 1.32 15.60 -20.12
C GLN A 169 0.13 15.75 -19.19
N ARG A 170 0.08 16.86 -18.45
CA ARG A 170 -1.06 17.29 -17.62
C ARG A 170 -1.37 18.75 -17.94
N PRO A 171 -2.63 19.19 -17.80
CA PRO A 171 -2.99 20.59 -17.98
C PRO A 171 -2.31 21.44 -16.90
N ASP A 172 -1.90 22.66 -17.26
CA ASP A 172 -1.39 23.62 -16.30
C ASP A 172 -2.58 24.28 -15.58
N ARG A 173 -2.72 24.00 -14.29
CA ARG A 173 -3.80 24.58 -13.46
C ARG A 173 -3.64 26.08 -13.20
N MET A 174 -2.41 26.60 -13.30
CA MET A 174 -2.14 28.03 -13.12
C MET A 174 -2.39 28.81 -14.41
N ASN A 175 -2.29 28.14 -15.56
CA ASN A 175 -2.53 28.70 -16.90
C ASN A 175 -3.46 27.76 -17.68
N PRO A 176 -4.77 27.76 -17.36
CA PRO A 176 -5.72 26.85 -18.00
C PRO A 176 -5.86 27.14 -19.50
N ASN A 177 -6.25 26.11 -20.25
CA ASN A 177 -6.58 26.25 -21.66
C ASN A 177 -7.75 27.23 -21.83
N PHE A 178 -7.75 27.98 -22.93
CA PHE A 178 -8.78 28.98 -23.21
C PHE A 178 -9.17 28.98 -24.67
N LEU A 179 -10.40 29.42 -24.94
CA LEU A 179 -10.91 29.67 -26.27
C LEU A 179 -11.56 31.06 -26.29
N HIS A 180 -11.12 31.93 -27.20
CA HIS A 180 -11.64 33.29 -27.32
C HIS A 180 -12.11 33.53 -28.76
N GLN A 181 -13.23 34.24 -28.90
CA GLN A 181 -13.60 34.87 -30.16
C GLN A 181 -12.94 36.24 -30.23
N LEU A 182 -12.26 36.51 -31.35
CA LEU A 182 -11.58 37.78 -31.58
C LEU A 182 -12.31 38.62 -32.63
N ASP A 183 -12.16 39.94 -32.52
CA ASP A 183 -12.53 40.88 -33.57
C ASP A 183 -11.47 40.92 -34.70
N PRO A 184 -11.75 41.59 -35.84
CA PRO A 184 -10.79 41.71 -36.94
C PRO A 184 -9.48 42.44 -36.58
N GLN A 185 -9.45 43.20 -35.48
CA GLN A 185 -8.28 43.92 -34.97
C GLN A 185 -7.49 43.10 -33.94
N GLY A 186 -7.94 41.89 -33.59
CA GLY A 186 -7.32 41.00 -32.59
C GLY A 186 -7.76 41.27 -31.15
N GLY A 187 -8.73 42.15 -30.91
CA GLY A 187 -9.36 42.35 -29.62
C GLY A 187 -10.25 41.17 -29.22
N VAL A 188 -10.32 40.87 -27.93
CA VAL A 188 -11.19 39.78 -27.42
C VAL A 188 -12.64 40.26 -27.43
N LEU A 189 -13.46 39.66 -28.30
CA LEU A 189 -14.89 39.92 -28.39
C LEU A 189 -15.67 39.11 -27.36
N GLU A 190 -15.35 37.82 -27.25
CA GLU A 190 -16.00 36.90 -26.32
C GLU A 190 -15.00 35.88 -25.78
N LYS A 191 -15.14 35.52 -24.50
CA LYS A 191 -14.44 34.37 -23.92
C LYS A 191 -15.38 33.18 -23.91
N LEU A 192 -15.05 32.15 -24.68
CA LEU A 192 -15.86 30.95 -24.78
C LEU A 192 -15.49 30.03 -23.59
N PRO A 193 -16.40 29.82 -22.63
CA PRO A 193 -16.10 29.01 -21.46
C PRO A 193 -15.92 27.55 -21.87
N LEU A 194 -14.83 26.92 -21.41
CA LEU A 194 -14.70 25.48 -21.43
C LEU A 194 -15.52 24.92 -20.26
N GLU A 195 -16.32 23.88 -20.51
CA GLU A 195 -17.15 23.25 -19.47
C GLU A 195 -16.29 22.72 -18.31
N ASP A 196 -15.13 22.14 -18.65
CA ASP A 196 -14.14 21.66 -17.69
C ASP A 196 -12.77 22.31 -17.97
N PRO A 197 -12.24 23.15 -17.07
CA PRO A 197 -10.94 23.79 -17.23
C PRO A 197 -9.76 22.80 -17.11
N GLU A 198 -9.99 21.58 -16.60
CA GLU A 198 -9.00 20.50 -16.60
C GLU A 198 -9.00 19.69 -17.91
N MET A 199 -9.93 19.96 -18.83
CA MET A 199 -9.99 19.26 -20.11
C MET A 199 -8.86 19.73 -21.05
N TYR A 200 -8.18 18.75 -21.65
CA TYR A 200 -7.05 18.98 -22.55
C TYR A 200 -6.88 17.78 -23.49
N CYS A 201 -6.13 17.99 -24.58
CA CYS A 201 -5.68 16.92 -25.45
C CYS A 201 -4.25 16.51 -25.05
N PRO A 202 -4.03 15.30 -24.51
CA PRO A 202 -2.68 14.82 -24.21
C PRO A 202 -1.81 14.79 -25.46
N TYR A 203 -0.54 15.17 -25.30
CA TYR A 203 0.48 15.32 -26.34
C TYR A 203 0.22 16.44 -27.36
N SER A 204 -0.75 17.32 -27.10
CA SER A 204 -0.91 18.55 -27.90
C SER A 204 0.27 19.49 -27.70
N ALA A 205 0.71 20.12 -28.79
CA ALA A 205 1.76 21.12 -28.75
C ALA A 205 1.32 22.33 -27.92
N PRO A 206 2.18 22.84 -27.01
CA PRO A 206 1.88 24.05 -26.26
C PRO A 206 1.97 25.28 -27.18
N GLY A 207 1.03 26.21 -27.03
CA GLY A 207 1.05 27.47 -27.76
C GLY A 207 -0.35 28.03 -28.03
N ASN A 208 -0.37 29.19 -28.69
CA ASN A 208 -1.60 29.86 -29.11
C ASN A 208 -1.67 29.86 -30.64
N ALA A 209 -2.85 29.54 -31.17
CA ALA A 209 -3.14 29.65 -32.60
C ALA A 209 -4.37 30.51 -32.80
N THR A 210 -4.31 31.41 -33.78
CA THR A 210 -5.40 32.32 -34.14
C THR A 210 -5.62 32.21 -35.64
N GLY A 211 -6.89 32.08 -36.04
CA GLY A 211 -7.27 32.00 -37.45
C GLY A 211 -8.79 31.97 -37.58
N GLY A 212 -9.29 31.96 -38.82
CA GLY A 212 -10.72 31.68 -39.04
C GLY A 212 -11.07 30.25 -38.64
N LEU A 213 -12.36 29.94 -38.57
CA LEU A 213 -12.85 28.63 -38.12
C LEU A 213 -13.42 27.84 -39.30
N VAL A 214 -13.01 26.58 -39.47
CA VAL A 214 -13.51 25.66 -40.49
C VAL A 214 -14.01 24.38 -39.83
N TYR A 215 -15.21 23.94 -40.19
CA TYR A 215 -15.76 22.67 -39.72
C TYR A 215 -15.37 21.53 -40.67
N ALA A 216 -14.69 20.51 -40.15
CA ALA A 216 -14.18 19.37 -40.92
C ALA A 216 -14.75 18.03 -40.46
N ASN A 217 -16.00 17.99 -40.00
CA ASN A 217 -16.70 16.73 -39.69
C ASN A 217 -15.89 15.82 -38.73
N TYR A 218 -15.46 14.62 -39.13
CA TYR A 218 -14.66 13.73 -38.29
C TYR A 218 -13.13 13.95 -38.42
N GLY A 219 -12.69 14.94 -39.20
CA GLY A 219 -11.27 15.19 -39.45
C GLY A 219 -10.57 14.09 -40.25
N ARG A 220 -11.33 13.30 -41.01
CA ARG A 220 -10.75 12.26 -41.87
C ARG A 220 -10.25 12.85 -43.17
N GLN A 221 -9.41 12.10 -43.89
CA GLN A 221 -8.89 12.55 -45.18
C GLN A 221 -10.03 12.91 -46.16
N GLU A 222 -11.07 12.07 -46.23
CA GLU A 222 -12.23 12.31 -47.09
C GLU A 222 -13.03 13.59 -46.71
N ASP A 223 -13.01 14.00 -45.44
CA ASP A 223 -13.67 15.21 -44.99
C ASP A 223 -12.92 16.46 -45.51
N PHE A 224 -11.58 16.41 -45.51
CA PHE A 224 -10.74 17.47 -46.08
C PHE A 224 -10.83 17.51 -47.61
N ASP A 225 -10.91 16.36 -48.27
CA ASP A 225 -11.11 16.29 -49.72
C ASP A 225 -12.47 16.90 -50.11
N ALA A 226 -13.53 16.62 -49.33
CA ALA A 226 -14.85 17.21 -49.53
C ALA A 226 -14.86 18.73 -49.29
N LEU A 227 -14.09 19.23 -48.31
CA LEU A 227 -13.88 20.67 -48.12
C LEU A 227 -13.20 21.31 -49.33
N GLY A 228 -12.17 20.65 -49.87
CA GLY A 228 -11.47 21.09 -51.07
C GLY A 228 -12.40 21.16 -52.30
N GLN A 229 -13.26 20.15 -52.50
CA GLN A 229 -14.27 20.15 -53.57
C GLN A 229 -15.28 21.30 -53.44
N LYS A 230 -15.54 21.75 -52.22
CA LYS A 230 -16.40 22.91 -51.93
C LYS A 230 -15.66 24.25 -52.01
N GLY A 231 -14.37 24.25 -52.34
CA GLY A 231 -13.54 25.46 -52.44
C GLY A 231 -13.14 26.04 -51.08
N VAL A 232 -13.21 25.27 -50.00
CA VAL A 232 -12.79 25.69 -48.66
C VAL A 232 -11.34 25.27 -48.42
N ASN A 233 -10.44 26.23 -48.15
CA ASN A 233 -9.05 25.96 -47.79
C ASN A 233 -8.85 26.07 -46.27
N PRO A 234 -8.55 24.98 -45.55
CA PRO A 234 -8.33 25.01 -44.10
C PRO A 234 -6.97 25.57 -43.68
N GLN A 235 -6.03 25.79 -44.62
CA GLN A 235 -4.69 26.26 -44.29
C GLN A 235 -4.74 27.63 -43.58
N GLY A 236 -4.06 27.74 -42.44
CA GLY A 236 -4.05 28.96 -41.61
C GLY A 236 -5.33 29.19 -40.79
N HIS A 237 -6.25 28.23 -40.80
CA HIS A 237 -7.50 28.29 -40.03
C HIS A 237 -7.47 27.27 -38.89
N LEU A 238 -8.22 27.56 -37.83
CA LEU A 238 -8.56 26.60 -36.79
C LEU A 238 -9.62 25.65 -37.36
N VAL A 239 -9.43 24.35 -37.14
CA VAL A 239 -10.34 23.32 -37.62
C VAL A 239 -11.08 22.70 -36.44
N ILE A 240 -12.41 22.70 -36.50
CA ILE A 240 -13.28 22.04 -35.53
C ILE A 240 -13.80 20.72 -36.10
N VAL A 241 -13.69 19.67 -35.29
CA VAL A 241 -14.07 18.29 -35.61
C VAL A 241 -14.96 17.73 -34.50
N ARG A 242 -15.68 16.64 -34.79
CA ARG A 242 -16.58 15.93 -33.87
C ARG A 242 -16.03 14.59 -33.41
#